data_AF-A0A919VU00-F1
#
_entry.id   AF-A0A919VU00-F1
#
_cell.length_a   1.000
_cell.length_b   1.000
_cell.length_c   1.000
_cell.angle_alpha   90.00
_cell.angle_beta   90.00
_cell.angle_gamma   90.00
#
_symmetry.space_group_name_H-M   'P 1'
#
loop_
_entity.id
_entity.type
_entity.pdbx_description
1 polymer ?
#
loop_
_entity_poly.entity_id
_entity_poly.type
_entity_poly.pdbx_seq_one_letter_code
_entity_poly.pdbx_strand_id
1 'polypeptide(L)'
;MVRLFVFLAAVQLVLLVLALISVLSAPRVRTMPRVLWVLVILLIPLLGPFAYFVSGRPKAPPREHGPVLRKPRPAAPDDDPDFLRSVDTEQSKRDRELLAQWERDLEKNDE
;
A
#
# COMPACT_ATOMS: atom_id res chain seq x y z
N MET A 1 6.12 -5.46 14.73
CA MET A 1 6.39 -4.93 16.08
C MET A 1 7.18 -5.92 16.95
N VAL A 2 6.75 -7.18 17.08
CA VAL A 2 7.46 -8.22 17.87
C VAL A 2 8.93 -8.40 17.46
N ARG A 3 9.25 -8.33 16.17
CA ARG A 3 10.64 -8.44 15.66
C ARG A 3 11.59 -7.37 16.22
N LEU A 4 11.10 -6.15 16.47
CA LEU A 4 11.88 -5.06 17.07
C LEU A 4 12.15 -5.34 18.56
N PHE A 5 11.13 -5.80 19.29
CA PHE A 5 11.28 -6.18 20.69
C PHE A 5 12.25 -7.36 20.87
N VAL A 6 12.20 -8.35 19.99
CA VAL A 6 13.16 -9.48 19.98
C VAL A 6 14.59 -8.99 19.73
N PHE A 7 14.77 -8.07 18.79
CA PHE A 7 16.08 -7.48 18.49
C PHE A 7 16.63 -6.67 19.67
N LEU A 8 15.80 -5.82 20.29
CA LEU A 8 16.18 -5.05 21.49
C LEU A 8 16.54 -5.96 22.68
N ALA A 9 15.78 -7.04 22.90
CA ALA A 9 16.07 -8.02 23.94
C ALA A 9 17.40 -8.75 23.70
N ALA A 10 17.71 -9.11 22.45
CA ALA A 10 18.99 -9.72 22.09
C ALA A 10 20.17 -8.75 22.31
N VAL A 11 20.02 -7.48 21.93
CA VAL A 11 21.01 -6.43 22.17
C VAL A 11 21.26 -6.25 23.68
N GLN A 12 20.19 -6.23 24.49
CA GLN A 12 20.30 -6.12 25.94
C GLN A 12 21.05 -7.30 26.57
N LEU A 13 20.81 -8.52 26.09
CA LEU A 13 21.51 -9.71 26.53
C LEU A 13 23.02 -9.64 26.22
N VAL A 14 23.37 -9.21 25.00
CA VAL A 14 24.77 -9.04 24.58
C VAL A 14 25.47 -7.96 25.41
N LEU A 15 24.80 -6.84 25.68
CA LEU A 15 25.31 -5.78 26.56
C LEU A 15 25.57 -6.28 27.98
N LEU A 16 24.66 -7.10 28.52
CA LEU A 16 24.80 -7.68 29.86
C LEU A 16 26.02 -8.59 29.95
N VAL A 17 26.23 -9.45 28.95
CA VAL A 17 27.40 -10.35 28.88
C VAL A 17 28.69 -9.54 28.74
N LEU A 18 28.73 -8.52 27.91
CA LEU A 18 29.92 -7.68 27.72
C LEU A 18 30.24 -6.81 28.95
N ALA A 19 29.22 -6.28 29.63
CA ALA A 19 29.39 -5.58 30.90
C ALA A 19 29.95 -6.51 31.98
N LEU A 20 29.46 -7.74 32.04
CA LEU A 20 29.94 -8.75 32.98
C LEU A 20 31.42 -9.10 32.70
N ILE A 21 31.78 -9.35 31.44
CA ILE A 21 33.17 -9.58 31.03
C ILE A 21 34.05 -8.38 31.38
N SER A 22 33.57 -7.16 31.16
CA SER A 22 34.30 -5.92 31.47
C SER A 22 34.54 -5.71 32.97
N VAL A 23 33.57 -6.07 33.82
CA VAL A 23 33.71 -6.01 35.29
C VAL A 23 34.70 -7.05 35.79
N LEU A 24 34.65 -8.26 35.26
CA LEU A 24 35.57 -9.33 35.65
C LEU A 24 36.99 -9.11 35.14
N SER A 25 37.19 -8.35 34.05
CA SER A 25 38.49 -8.15 33.41
C SER A 25 39.34 -7.00 33.98
N ALA A 26 38.92 -6.31 35.05
CA ALA A 26 39.57 -5.08 35.49
C ALA A 26 40.17 -5.12 36.91
N PRO A 27 41.44 -5.57 37.09
CA PRO A 27 42.13 -5.41 38.37
C PRO A 27 42.91 -4.08 38.55
N ARG A 28 43.31 -3.31 37.53
CA ARG A 28 43.98 -2.01 37.74
C ARG A 28 44.11 -1.14 36.48
N VAL A 29 43.58 0.09 36.56
CA VAL A 29 43.91 1.35 35.84
C VAL A 29 44.30 1.31 34.35
N ARG A 30 43.48 1.90 33.45
CA ARG A 30 43.85 3.06 32.58
C ARG A 30 42.70 3.52 31.65
N THR A 31 42.28 4.77 31.87
CA THR A 31 41.99 5.84 30.87
C THR A 31 41.18 5.55 29.60
N MET A 32 40.19 4.67 29.64
CA MET A 32 38.99 4.90 28.82
C MET A 32 37.78 4.71 29.73
N PRO A 33 37.02 5.79 30.02
CA PRO A 33 35.87 5.66 30.90
C PRO A 33 34.93 4.65 30.26
N ARG A 34 34.65 3.58 31.00
CA ARG A 34 33.73 2.49 30.64
C ARG A 34 32.42 3.01 30.02
N VAL A 35 32.03 4.21 30.46
CA VAL A 35 30.90 5.00 30.01
C VAL A 35 30.96 5.40 28.52
N LEU A 36 32.13 5.74 27.96
CA LEU A 36 32.27 6.20 26.58
C LEU A 36 31.93 5.09 25.56
N TRP A 37 32.38 3.86 25.85
CA TRP A 37 32.04 2.69 25.01
C TRP A 37 30.55 2.34 25.10
N VAL A 38 29.96 2.44 26.30
CA VAL A 38 28.51 2.30 26.49
C VAL A 38 27.76 3.38 25.72
N LEU A 39 28.25 4.63 25.72
CA LEU A 39 27.65 5.73 24.97
C LEU A 39 27.69 5.46 23.47
N VAL A 40 28.81 4.98 22.92
CA VAL A 40 28.95 4.64 21.49
C VAL A 40 27.98 3.52 21.09
N ILE A 41 27.91 2.44 21.87
CA ILE A 41 27.00 1.32 21.60
C ILE A 41 25.54 1.73 21.79
N LEU A 42 25.24 2.70 22.66
CA LEU A 42 23.89 3.25 22.85
C LEU A 42 23.50 4.24 21.73
N LEU A 43 24.44 5.04 21.25
CA LEU A 43 24.20 6.08 20.24
C LEU A 43 23.97 5.49 18.84
N ILE A 44 24.72 4.48 18.42
CA ILE A 44 24.58 3.84 17.10
C ILE A 44 23.14 3.30 16.85
N PRO A 45 22.49 2.55 17.76
CA PRO A 45 21.14 2.07 17.58
C PRO A 45 20.07 3.15 17.81
N LEU A 46 20.39 4.26 18.49
CA LEU A 46 19.48 5.40 18.64
C LEU A 46 19.46 6.29 17.38
N LEU A 47 20.58 6.40 16.67
CA LEU A 47 20.68 7.19 15.44
C LEU A 47 19.76 6.66 14.33
N GLY A 48 19.54 5.36 14.23
CA GLY A 48 18.61 4.77 13.25
C GLY A 48 17.15 5.24 13.44
N PRO A 49 16.54 5.01 14.62
CA PRO A 49 15.23 5.52 14.98
C PRO A 49 15.18 7.05 14.96
N PHE A 50 16.22 7.75 15.41
CA PHE A 50 16.28 9.21 15.39
C PHE A 50 16.27 9.74 13.95
N ALA A 51 17.06 9.16 13.05
CA ALA A 51 17.04 9.48 11.62
C ALA A 51 15.67 9.16 11.01
N TYR A 52 15.04 8.04 11.38
CA TYR A 52 13.70 7.69 10.92
C TYR A 52 12.62 8.67 11.43
N PHE A 53 12.76 9.17 12.66
CA PHE A 53 11.82 10.12 13.27
C PHE A 53 12.03 11.55 12.76
N VAL A 54 13.29 11.96 12.57
CA VAL A 54 13.70 13.28 12.05
C VAL A 54 13.49 13.40 10.54
N SER A 55 13.67 12.31 9.78
CA SER A 55 13.33 12.26 8.35
C SER A 55 11.85 12.58 8.10
N GLY A 56 11.04 12.62 9.18
CA GLY A 56 9.61 12.82 9.10
C GLY A 56 9.00 11.57 8.50
N ARG A 57 7.78 11.24 8.92
CA ARG A 57 6.96 10.40 8.05
C ARG A 57 7.01 11.04 6.66
N PRO A 58 7.27 10.29 5.57
CA PRO A 58 6.95 10.83 4.27
C PRO A 58 5.50 11.29 4.42
N LYS A 59 5.29 12.62 4.38
CA LYS A 59 3.96 13.13 4.15
C LYS A 59 3.56 12.35 2.92
N ALA A 60 2.48 11.56 3.01
CA ALA A 60 1.86 11.02 1.82
C ALA A 60 1.92 12.18 0.82
N PRO A 61 2.57 11.98 -0.36
CA PRO A 61 2.83 13.08 -1.27
C PRO A 61 1.53 13.87 -1.32
N PRO A 62 1.57 15.22 -1.16
CA PRO A 62 0.36 16.01 -1.15
C PRO A 62 -0.52 15.41 -2.22
N ARG A 63 -1.69 14.88 -1.86
CA ARG A 63 -2.67 14.51 -2.88
C ARG A 63 -2.77 15.78 -3.67
N GLU A 64 -2.16 15.77 -4.85
CA GLU A 64 -2.03 16.95 -5.65
C GLU A 64 -3.48 17.34 -5.89
N HIS A 65 -3.92 18.37 -5.18
CA HIS A 65 -5.03 19.20 -5.57
C HIS A 65 -4.53 20.11 -6.70
N GLY A 66 -3.69 19.58 -7.60
CA GLY A 66 -3.76 20.01 -8.97
C GLY A 66 -5.12 19.55 -9.48
N PRO A 67 -5.74 20.28 -10.43
CA PRO A 67 -6.80 19.69 -11.22
C PRO A 67 -6.16 18.48 -11.90
N VAL A 68 -6.31 17.31 -11.29
CA VAL A 68 -6.14 16.06 -12.00
C VAL A 68 -7.21 16.20 -13.06
N LEU A 69 -6.79 16.58 -14.27
CA LEU A 69 -7.48 16.26 -15.49
C LEU A 69 -7.62 14.75 -15.40
N ARG A 70 -8.70 14.31 -14.72
CA ARG A 70 -9.21 12.96 -14.80
C ARG A 70 -9.44 12.84 -16.29
N LYS A 71 -8.45 12.27 -16.97
CA LYS A 71 -8.66 11.69 -18.30
C LYS A 71 -9.99 10.95 -18.14
N PRO A 72 -11.03 11.28 -18.94
CA PRO A 72 -12.32 10.64 -18.82
C PRO A 72 -12.04 9.16 -18.68
N ARG A 73 -12.34 8.61 -17.51
CA ARG A 73 -12.31 7.16 -17.41
C ARG A 73 -13.30 6.72 -18.48
N PRO A 74 -12.96 5.73 -19.32
CA PRO A 74 -13.95 5.12 -20.20
C PRO A 74 -15.18 4.90 -19.32
N ALA A 75 -16.30 5.52 -19.65
CA ALA A 75 -17.49 5.31 -18.85
C ALA A 75 -17.77 3.81 -18.90
N ALA A 76 -18.36 3.28 -17.84
CA ALA A 76 -18.83 1.91 -17.93
C ALA A 76 -19.77 1.84 -19.15
N PRO A 77 -19.80 0.73 -19.91
CA PRO A 77 -20.73 0.59 -21.04
C PRO A 77 -22.18 0.95 -20.67
N ASP A 78 -22.56 0.73 -19.40
CA ASP A 78 -23.88 1.08 -18.85
C ASP A 78 -24.14 2.60 -18.72
N ASP A 79 -23.09 3.44 -18.63
CA ASP A 79 -23.15 4.90 -18.44
C ASP A 79 -22.90 5.71 -19.73
N ASP A 80 -22.58 5.05 -20.86
CA ASP A 80 -22.30 5.71 -22.15
C ASP A 80 -23.58 5.90 -22.97
N PRO A 81 -24.03 7.16 -23.24
CA PRO A 81 -25.29 7.41 -23.94
C PRO A 81 -25.29 6.88 -25.38
N ASP A 82 -24.13 6.88 -26.03
CA ASP A 82 -23.98 6.35 -27.38
C ASP A 82 -24.05 4.81 -27.41
N PHE A 83 -23.56 4.13 -26.36
CA PHE A 83 -23.70 2.68 -26.22
C PHE A 83 -25.16 2.29 -26.01
N LEU A 84 -25.87 2.96 -25.09
CA LEU A 84 -27.29 2.71 -24.83
C LEU A 84 -28.15 2.92 -26.08
N ARG A 85 -27.88 3.97 -26.86
CA ARG A 85 -28.54 4.19 -28.16
C ARG A 85 -28.31 3.05 -29.14
N SER A 86 -27.08 2.53 -29.23
CA SER A 86 -26.79 1.42 -30.13
C SER A 86 -27.60 0.16 -29.76
N VAL A 87 -27.70 -0.15 -28.46
CA VAL A 87 -28.50 -1.28 -27.95
C VAL A 87 -29.97 -1.12 -28.30
N ASP A 88 -30.54 0.07 -28.07
CA ASP A 88 -31.95 0.37 -28.39
C ASP A 88 -32.25 0.22 -29.88
N THR A 89 -31.36 0.70 -30.75
CA THR A 89 -31.54 0.56 -32.21
C THR A 89 -31.49 -0.90 -32.68
N GLU A 90 -30.60 -1.71 -32.12
CA GLU A 90 -30.47 -3.13 -32.46
C GLU A 90 -31.64 -3.96 -31.90
N GLN A 91 -32.15 -3.60 -30.72
CA GLN A 91 -33.36 -4.20 -30.15
C GLN A 91 -34.59 -3.88 -31.01
N SER A 92 -34.76 -2.60 -31.39
CA SER A 92 -35.86 -2.17 -32.26
C SER A 92 -35.89 -2.88 -33.62
N LYS A 93 -34.72 -3.16 -34.22
CA LYS A 93 -34.65 -3.93 -35.47
C LYS A 93 -35.10 -5.38 -35.27
N ARG A 94 -34.60 -6.03 -34.21
CA ARG A 94 -35.00 -7.41 -33.86
C ARG A 94 -36.50 -7.52 -33.61
N ASP A 95 -37.08 -6.57 -32.89
CA ASP A 95 -38.51 -6.58 -32.62
C ASP A 95 -39.34 -6.45 -33.91
N ARG A 96 -38.89 -5.63 -34.87
CA ARG A 96 -39.55 -5.52 -36.19
C ARG A 96 -39.44 -6.80 -37.00
N GLU A 97 -38.28 -7.46 -36.98
CA GLU A 97 -38.09 -8.74 -37.67
C GLU A 97 -38.95 -9.85 -37.07
N LEU A 98 -39.05 -9.89 -35.74
CA LEU A 98 -39.95 -10.80 -35.03
C LEU A 98 -41.39 -10.52 -35.44
N LEU A 99 -41.87 -9.27 -35.39
CA LEU A 99 -43.24 -8.94 -35.80
C LEU A 99 -43.53 -9.37 -37.26
N ALA A 100 -42.60 -9.12 -38.18
CA ALA A 100 -42.75 -9.54 -39.57
C ALA A 100 -42.71 -11.08 -39.75
N GLN A 101 -41.99 -11.79 -38.89
CA GLN A 101 -42.02 -13.25 -38.86
C GLN A 101 -43.38 -13.76 -38.37
N TRP A 102 -43.89 -13.19 -37.28
CA TRP A 102 -45.20 -13.55 -36.74
C TRP A 102 -46.33 -13.26 -37.72
N GLU A 103 -46.28 -12.14 -38.44
CA GLU A 103 -47.25 -11.81 -39.49
C GLU A 103 -47.27 -12.88 -40.60
N ARG A 104 -46.10 -13.33 -41.06
CA ARG A 104 -45.99 -14.42 -42.04
C ARG A 104 -46.50 -15.75 -41.51
N ASP A 105 -46.24 -16.06 -40.24
CA ASP A 105 -46.71 -17.29 -39.61
C ASP A 105 -48.24 -17.28 -39.45
N LEU A 106 -48.84 -16.12 -39.19
CA LEU A 106 -50.30 -15.97 -39.16
C LEU A 106 -50.91 -16.14 -40.56
N GLU A 107 -50.35 -15.48 -41.58
CA GLU A 107 -50.83 -15.58 -42.96
C GLU A 107 -50.81 -17.03 -43.46
N LYS A 108 -49.76 -17.79 -43.13
CA LYS A 108 -49.65 -19.21 -43.49
C LYS A 108 -50.65 -20.12 -42.77
N ASN A 109 -51.11 -19.76 -41.57
CA ASN A 109 -52.09 -20.57 -40.83
C ASN A 109 -53.53 -20.28 -41.29
N ASP A 110 -53.78 -19.11 -41.88
CA ASP A 110 -55.09 -18.71 -42.41
C ASP A 110 -55.35 -19.23 -43.84
N GLU A 111 -54.32 -19.66 -44.58
CA GLU A 111 -54.39 -20.29 -45.92
C GLU A 111 -54.54 -21.83 -45.87
#